data_AF-A0A942MCE3-F1
#
_entry.id   AF-A0A942MCE3-F1
#
_cell.length_a   1.000
_cell.length_b   1.000
_cell.length_c   1.000
_cell.angle_alpha   90.00
_cell.angle_beta   90.00
_cell.angle_gamma   90.00
#
_symmetry.space_group_name_H-M   'P 1'
#
loop_
_entity.id
_entity.type
_entity.pdbx_description
1 polymer ?
#
loop_
_entity_poly.entity_id
_entity_poly.type
_entity_poly.pdbx_seq_one_letter_code
_entity_poly.pdbx_strand_id
1 'polypeptide(L)'
;MDPHVKSIWEMHLQQEIAHLHKATALLAQYENKQWEQVIPGGTFPKLLKFQDTRDYVRNILAEQLELTADKEDLKNVHDLPENHTFFWYQQKVNHDINSVASHKVIYEHQKMKGEDYRSEVAPHPVEALRNRKSDNVTIARTKQKDFAKV
;
A
#
# COMPACT_ATOMS: atom_id res chain seq x y z
N MET A 1 18.12 -8.27 25.54
CA MET A 1 18.60 -8.26 24.15
C MET A 1 19.86 -9.09 24.08
N ASP A 2 20.03 -9.91 23.05
CA ASP A 2 21.23 -10.74 22.87
C ASP A 2 22.49 -9.85 22.70
N PRO A 3 23.61 -10.12 23.41
CA PRO A 3 24.85 -9.35 23.30
C PRO A 3 25.43 -9.26 21.88
N HIS A 4 25.29 -10.29 21.06
CA HIS A 4 25.76 -10.31 19.68
C HIS A 4 24.89 -9.42 18.79
N VAL A 5 23.58 -9.43 19.00
CA VAL A 5 22.67 -8.51 18.30
C VAL A 5 23.02 -7.07 18.66
N LYS A 6 23.31 -6.79 19.93
CA LYS A 6 23.67 -5.44 20.40
C LYS A 6 24.91 -4.87 19.69
N SER A 7 25.98 -5.66 19.52
CA SER A 7 27.21 -5.17 18.88
C SER A 7 27.01 -4.83 17.40
N ILE A 8 26.17 -5.58 16.69
CA ILE A 8 25.81 -5.27 15.28
C ILE A 8 25.06 -3.94 15.21
N TRP A 9 24.10 -3.71 16.10
CA TRP A 9 23.38 -2.44 16.17
C TRP A 9 24.30 -1.25 16.50
N GLU A 10 25.25 -1.43 17.41
CA GLU A 10 26.24 -0.40 17.76
C GLU A 10 27.13 -0.06 16.56
N MET A 11 27.58 -1.06 15.79
CA MET A 11 28.36 -0.85 14.57
C MET A 11 27.56 -0.04 13.53
N HIS A 12 26.30 -0.42 13.25
CA HIS A 12 25.47 0.31 12.30
C HIS A 12 25.18 1.75 12.77
N LEU A 13 24.93 1.95 14.06
CA LEU A 13 24.76 3.29 14.62
C LEU A 13 26.00 4.16 14.38
N GLN A 14 27.20 3.63 14.59
CA GLN A 14 28.45 4.35 14.33
C GLN A 14 28.60 4.70 12.85
N GLN A 15 28.24 3.79 11.94
CA GLN A 15 28.26 4.04 10.50
C GLN A 15 27.30 5.18 10.10
N GLU A 16 26.06 5.16 10.61
CA GLU A 16 25.08 6.22 10.33
C GLU A 16 25.56 7.59 10.84
N ILE A 17 26.12 7.65 12.06
CA ILE A 17 26.68 8.90 12.60
C ILE A 17 27.85 9.41 11.74
N ALA A 18 28.74 8.51 11.30
CA ALA A 18 29.84 8.87 10.42
C ALA A 18 29.35 9.39 9.06
N HIS A 19 28.30 8.79 8.49
CA HIS A 19 27.67 9.27 7.27
C HIS A 19 27.05 10.66 7.45
N LEU A 20 26.36 10.92 8.57
CA LEU A 20 25.80 12.23 8.86
C LEU A 20 26.87 13.32 8.94
N HIS A 21 28.00 13.05 9.60
CA HIS A 21 29.15 13.97 9.64
C HIS A 21 29.75 14.19 8.26
N LYS A 22 29.86 13.13 7.45
CA LYS A 22 30.36 13.26 6.08
C LYS A 22 29.43 14.09 5.21
N ALA A 23 28.11 13.90 5.34
CA ALA A 23 27.11 14.68 4.62
C ALA A 23 27.19 16.17 4.98
N THR A 24 27.38 16.51 6.26
CA THR A 24 27.59 17.90 6.69
C THR A 24 28.85 18.51 6.08
N ALA A 25 29.96 17.77 6.07
CA ALA A 25 31.21 18.23 5.47
C ALA A 25 31.07 18.47 3.95
N LEU A 26 30.38 17.58 3.25
CA LEU A 26 30.11 17.72 1.81
C LEU A 26 29.20 18.93 1.53
N LEU A 27 28.16 19.13 2.34
CA LEU A 27 27.26 20.28 2.22
C LEU A 27 28.01 21.61 2.39
N ALA A 28 28.91 21.68 3.37
CA ALA A 28 29.75 22.86 3.56
C ALA A 28 30.72 23.07 2.40
N GLN A 29 31.35 22.00 1.91
CA GLN A 29 32.34 22.07 0.82
C GLN A 29 31.74 22.49 -0.52
N TYR A 30 30.61 21.91 -0.91
CA TYR A 30 30.06 22.07 -2.26
C TYR A 30 28.94 23.11 -2.34
N GLU A 31 28.21 23.36 -1.26
CA GLU A 31 27.09 24.31 -1.25
C GLU A 31 27.31 25.51 -0.32
N ASN A 32 28.40 25.54 0.47
CA ASN A 32 28.66 26.58 1.47
C ASN A 32 27.48 26.77 2.44
N LYS A 33 26.77 25.68 2.76
CA LYS A 33 25.62 25.65 3.68
C LYS A 33 25.93 24.85 4.94
N GLN A 34 25.30 25.25 6.03
CA GLN A 34 25.18 24.45 7.25
C GLN A 34 23.88 23.63 7.21
N TRP A 35 23.85 22.49 7.89
CA TRP A 35 22.72 21.55 7.78
C TRP A 35 21.41 22.14 8.31
N GLU A 36 21.47 23.05 9.28
CA GLU A 36 20.34 23.76 9.86
C GLU A 36 19.60 24.63 8.83
N GLN A 37 20.29 25.05 7.77
CA GLN A 37 19.69 25.82 6.68
C GLN A 37 18.85 24.95 5.73
N VAL A 38 19.12 23.63 5.70
CA VAL A 38 18.38 22.65 4.89
C VAL A 38 17.26 22.02 5.72
N ILE A 39 17.52 21.76 7.00
CA ILE A 39 16.56 21.16 7.94
C ILE A 39 16.39 22.10 9.14
N PRO A 40 15.54 23.13 9.03
CA PRO A 40 15.29 24.07 10.13
C PRO A 40 14.74 23.34 11.37
N GLY A 41 15.29 23.64 12.54
CA GLY A 41 14.83 23.12 13.83
C GLY A 41 15.48 21.83 14.28
N GLY A 42 16.00 20.99 13.38
CA GLY A 42 16.83 19.81 13.72
C GLY A 42 16.21 18.80 14.69
N THR A 43 14.91 18.87 14.94
CA THR A 43 14.23 17.98 15.87
C THR A 43 14.02 16.64 15.18
N PHE A 44 14.53 15.58 15.80
CA PHE A 44 14.25 14.23 15.33
C PHE A 44 12.73 14.00 15.34
N PRO A 45 12.15 13.42 14.28
CA PRO A 45 10.73 13.10 14.29
C PRO A 45 10.43 12.16 15.46
N LYS A 46 9.19 12.20 15.93
CA LYS A 46 8.71 11.27 16.94
C LYS A 46 9.03 9.85 16.48
N LEU A 47 9.74 9.09 17.32
CA LEU A 47 10.07 7.70 17.02
C LEU A 47 8.82 6.93 16.61
N LEU A 48 8.97 6.09 15.58
CA LEU A 48 7.93 5.19 15.14
C LEU A 48 7.47 4.36 16.33
N LYS A 49 6.19 4.50 16.68
CA LYS A 49 5.57 3.68 17.72
C LYS A 49 4.99 2.45 17.06
N PHE A 50 5.56 1.28 17.37
CA PHE A 50 4.95 0.01 17.04
C PHE A 50 3.75 -0.20 17.94
N GLN A 51 2.57 -0.03 17.37
CA GLN A 51 1.28 -0.27 18.02
C GLN A 51 0.37 -0.98 17.03
N ASP A 52 -0.76 -1.49 17.51
CA ASP A 52 -1.77 -2.05 16.61
C ASP A 52 -2.29 -0.95 15.68
N THR A 53 -2.22 -1.22 14.38
CA THR A 53 -2.67 -0.32 13.30
C THR A 53 -3.78 -0.93 12.46
N ARG A 54 -4.31 -2.10 12.86
CA ARG A 54 -5.32 -2.84 12.09
C ARG A 54 -6.57 -2.00 11.86
N ASP A 55 -7.05 -1.27 12.86
CA ASP A 55 -8.25 -0.42 12.71
C ASP A 55 -8.04 0.71 11.71
N TYR A 56 -6.86 1.33 11.73
CA TYR A 56 -6.49 2.34 10.73
C TYR A 56 -6.50 1.75 9.31
N VAL A 57 -5.82 0.62 9.10
CA VAL A 57 -5.78 -0.04 7.79
C VAL A 57 -7.18 -0.47 7.34
N ARG A 58 -8.01 -0.96 8.27
CA ARG A 58 -9.40 -1.34 7.98
C ARG A 58 -10.25 -0.14 7.55
N ASN A 59 -10.08 1.03 8.17
CA ASN A 59 -10.78 2.25 7.79
C ASN A 59 -10.34 2.72 6.40
N ILE A 60 -9.03 2.73 6.12
CA ILE A 60 -8.51 3.08 4.80
C ILE A 60 -9.05 2.12 3.72
N LEU A 61 -9.07 0.80 3.98
CA LEU A 61 -9.67 -0.16 3.06
C LEU A 61 -11.17 0.06 2.87
N ALA A 62 -11.91 0.46 3.92
CA ALA A 62 -13.34 0.75 3.80
C ALA A 62 -13.61 1.98 2.91
N GLU A 63 -12.79 3.02 3.06
CA GLU A 63 -13.02 4.34 2.45
C GLU A 63 -12.39 4.48 1.06
N GLN A 64 -11.25 3.83 0.82
CA GLN A 64 -10.37 4.15 -0.31
C GLN A 64 -10.11 2.98 -1.26
N LEU A 65 -10.74 1.80 -1.05
CA LEU A 65 -10.52 0.63 -1.91
C LEU A 65 -10.78 0.90 -3.39
N GLU A 66 -11.80 1.71 -3.69
CA GLU A 66 -12.22 2.01 -5.06
C GLU A 66 -11.53 3.23 -5.66
N LEU A 67 -10.56 3.83 -4.96
CA LEU A 67 -9.70 4.86 -5.52
C LEU A 67 -8.68 4.25 -6.49
N THR A 68 -8.49 4.90 -7.62
CA THR A 68 -7.50 4.56 -8.63
C THR A 68 -6.77 5.81 -9.11
N ALA A 69 -5.60 5.62 -9.71
CA ALA A 69 -4.81 6.70 -10.25
C ALA A 69 -5.46 7.25 -11.54
N ASP A 70 -5.72 8.55 -11.55
CA ASP A 70 -5.97 9.35 -12.75
C ASP A 70 -4.82 10.36 -12.88
N LYS A 71 -3.78 9.92 -13.60
CA LYS A 71 -2.49 10.64 -13.71
C LYS A 71 -1.90 10.91 -12.33
N GLU A 72 -1.77 12.17 -11.92
CA GLU A 72 -1.21 12.58 -10.63
C GLU A 72 -2.24 12.52 -9.48
N ASP A 73 -3.53 12.43 -9.79
CA ASP A 73 -4.62 12.46 -8.82
C ASP A 73 -5.17 11.05 -8.49
N LEU A 74 -5.81 10.92 -7.33
CA LEU A 74 -6.62 9.75 -6.97
C LEU A 74 -8.10 10.06 -7.18
N LYS A 75 -8.81 9.21 -7.93
CA LYS A 75 -10.25 9.32 -8.15
C LYS A 75 -10.96 8.01 -7.90
N ASN A 76 -12.22 8.07 -7.49
CA ASN A 76 -13.04 6.88 -7.41
C ASN A 76 -13.25 6.31 -8.83
N VAL A 77 -13.15 4.99 -8.99
CA VAL A 77 -13.34 4.29 -10.27
C VAL A 77 -14.68 4.62 -10.93
N HIS A 78 -15.72 4.92 -10.15
CA HIS A 78 -17.05 5.26 -10.65
C HIS A 78 -17.11 6.67 -11.28
N ASP A 79 -16.23 7.57 -10.85
CA ASP A 79 -16.15 8.97 -11.32
C ASP A 79 -15.36 9.11 -12.63
N LEU A 80 -14.59 8.09 -13.03
CA LEU A 80 -13.82 8.13 -14.26
C LEU A 80 -14.72 8.14 -15.50
N PRO A 81 -14.37 8.80 -16.62
CA PRO A 81 -15.10 8.65 -17.88
C PRO A 81 -15.15 7.19 -18.36
N GLU A 82 -16.22 6.76 -19.05
CA GLU A 82 -16.32 5.36 -19.53
C GLU A 82 -15.19 4.98 -20.51
N ASN A 83 -14.72 5.95 -21.30
CA ASN A 83 -13.60 5.81 -22.23
C ASN A 83 -12.23 6.11 -21.59
N HIS A 84 -12.14 6.13 -20.26
CA HIS A 84 -10.89 6.42 -19.55
C HIS A 84 -9.84 5.32 -19.80
N THR A 85 -8.56 5.72 -19.86
CA THR A 85 -7.41 4.83 -20.15
C THR A 85 -7.27 3.70 -19.13
N PHE A 86 -7.72 3.92 -17.89
CA PHE A 86 -7.81 2.88 -16.86
C PHE A 86 -8.60 1.66 -17.35
N PHE A 87 -9.80 1.85 -17.91
CA PHE A 87 -10.64 0.74 -18.37
C PHE A 87 -10.05 0.05 -19.60
N TRP A 88 -9.45 0.83 -20.52
CA TRP A 88 -8.71 0.27 -21.65
C TRP A 88 -7.55 -0.62 -21.17
N TYR A 89 -6.77 -0.17 -20.19
CA TYR A 89 -5.65 -0.94 -19.65
C TYR A 89 -6.13 -2.20 -18.92
N GLN A 90 -7.18 -2.09 -18.12
CA GLN A 90 -7.81 -3.23 -17.46
C GLN A 90 -8.28 -4.27 -18.46
N GLN A 91 -8.90 -3.85 -19.56
CA GLN A 91 -9.28 -4.77 -20.63
C GLN A 91 -8.05 -5.34 -21.34
N LYS A 92 -7.00 -4.55 -21.57
CA LYS A 92 -5.81 -5.04 -22.27
C LYS A 92 -5.06 -6.11 -21.48
N VAL A 93 -4.90 -5.90 -20.17
CA VAL A 93 -4.04 -6.74 -19.31
C VAL A 93 -4.84 -7.81 -18.57
N ASN A 94 -6.07 -7.52 -18.17
CA ASN A 94 -6.85 -8.34 -17.23
C ASN A 94 -8.21 -8.82 -17.80
N HIS A 95 -8.45 -8.75 -19.13
CA HIS A 95 -9.75 -9.19 -19.70
C HIS A 95 -10.05 -10.67 -19.43
N ASP A 96 -9.06 -11.55 -19.57
CA ASP A 96 -9.24 -12.97 -19.27
C ASP A 96 -8.85 -13.24 -17.82
N ILE A 97 -9.85 -13.21 -16.94
CA ILE A 97 -9.72 -13.48 -15.51
C ILE A 97 -9.03 -14.84 -15.25
N ASN A 98 -9.23 -15.85 -16.09
CA ASN A 98 -8.62 -17.17 -15.90
C ASN A 98 -7.11 -17.18 -16.22
N SER A 99 -6.66 -16.21 -17.01
CA SER A 99 -5.23 -15.99 -17.30
C SER A 99 -4.53 -15.13 -16.25
N VAL A 100 -5.28 -14.36 -15.45
CA VAL A 100 -4.71 -13.53 -14.38
C VAL A 100 -4.23 -14.43 -13.24
N ALA A 101 -2.90 -14.55 -13.10
CA ALA A 101 -2.27 -15.51 -12.21
C ALA A 101 -2.77 -15.42 -10.76
N SER A 102 -2.98 -14.21 -10.23
CA SER A 102 -3.49 -14.00 -8.88
C SER A 102 -4.90 -14.58 -8.69
N HIS A 103 -5.82 -14.33 -9.62
CA HIS A 103 -7.17 -14.91 -9.58
C HIS A 103 -7.15 -16.43 -9.75
N LYS A 104 -6.29 -16.94 -10.63
CA LYS A 104 -6.12 -18.39 -10.82
C LYS A 104 -5.67 -19.08 -9.54
N VAL A 105 -4.71 -18.49 -8.81
CA VAL A 105 -4.26 -19.04 -7.52
C VAL A 105 -5.39 -19.07 -6.49
N ILE A 106 -6.18 -17.99 -6.37
CA ILE A 106 -7.31 -17.93 -5.44
C ILE A 106 -8.37 -18.96 -5.81
N TYR A 107 -8.74 -19.03 -7.10
CA TYR A 107 -9.73 -19.96 -7.61
C TYR A 107 -9.33 -21.42 -7.34
N GLU A 108 -8.11 -21.83 -7.69
CA GLU A 108 -7.65 -23.21 -7.45
C GLU A 108 -7.58 -23.52 -5.96
N HIS A 109 -7.19 -22.55 -5.12
CA HIS A 109 -7.19 -22.73 -3.68
C HIS A 109 -8.62 -22.93 -3.13
N GLN A 110 -9.57 -22.08 -3.52
CA GLN A 110 -10.98 -22.20 -3.15
C GLN A 110 -11.58 -23.53 -3.61
N LYS A 111 -11.23 -23.99 -4.82
CA LYS A 111 -11.65 -25.29 -5.35
C LYS A 111 -11.13 -26.46 -4.51
N MET A 112 -9.88 -26.38 -4.03
CA MET A 112 -9.25 -27.44 -3.23
C MET A 112 -9.65 -27.40 -1.74
N LYS A 113 -9.87 -26.22 -1.17
CA LYS A 113 -10.02 -26.00 0.28
C LYS A 113 -11.41 -25.52 0.70
N GLY A 114 -12.26 -25.14 -0.25
CA GLY A 114 -13.61 -24.63 -0.02
C GLY A 114 -13.70 -23.13 0.30
N GLU A 115 -12.58 -22.47 0.59
CA GLU A 115 -12.47 -21.03 0.87
C GLU A 115 -11.07 -20.50 0.55
N ASP A 116 -10.89 -19.17 0.58
CA ASP A 116 -9.60 -18.48 0.41
C ASP A 116 -8.68 -18.65 1.64
N TYR A 117 -7.39 -18.30 1.50
CA TYR A 117 -6.38 -18.49 2.56
C TYR A 117 -6.35 -17.37 3.62
N ARG A 118 -7.32 -16.44 3.59
CA ARG A 118 -7.26 -15.21 4.37
C ARG A 118 -7.40 -15.48 5.88
N SER A 119 -6.53 -14.85 6.67
CA SER A 119 -6.68 -14.78 8.12
C SER A 119 -7.31 -13.44 8.49
N GLU A 120 -8.44 -13.47 9.20
CA GLU A 120 -9.16 -12.27 9.62
C GLU A 120 -9.36 -12.25 11.13
N VAL A 121 -9.16 -11.09 11.74
CA VAL A 121 -9.44 -10.84 13.17
C VAL A 121 -10.85 -10.26 13.38
N ALA A 122 -11.45 -9.75 12.32
CA ALA A 122 -12.81 -9.24 12.20
C ALA A 122 -13.20 -9.26 10.72
N PRO A 123 -14.50 -9.33 10.36
CA PRO A 123 -14.95 -9.41 8.97
C PRO A 123 -14.30 -8.35 8.08
N HIS A 124 -14.02 -8.68 6.81
CA HIS A 124 -13.46 -7.71 5.86
C HIS A 124 -14.27 -6.38 5.88
N PRO A 125 -13.62 -5.20 5.98
CA PRO A 125 -14.32 -3.93 6.10
C PRO A 125 -15.21 -3.63 4.89
N VAL A 126 -14.82 -4.09 3.69
CA VAL A 126 -15.60 -3.97 2.46
C VAL A 126 -16.48 -5.20 2.24
N GLU A 127 -17.80 -5.01 2.20
CA GLU A 127 -18.83 -6.06 2.10
C GLU A 127 -18.60 -6.98 0.88
N ALA A 128 -18.34 -6.38 -0.29
CA ALA A 128 -18.15 -7.11 -1.54
C ALA A 128 -16.92 -8.05 -1.54
N LEU A 129 -16.03 -7.93 -0.55
CA LEU A 129 -14.83 -8.75 -0.37
C LEU A 129 -14.94 -9.74 0.81
N ARG A 130 -16.11 -9.83 1.47
CA ARG A 130 -16.34 -10.76 2.60
C ARG A 130 -16.54 -12.20 2.16
N ASN A 131 -16.94 -12.45 0.91
CA ASN A 131 -17.12 -13.80 0.42
C ASN A 131 -15.76 -14.50 0.26
N ARG A 132 -15.50 -15.50 1.09
CA ARG A 132 -14.25 -16.29 1.04
C ARG A 132 -14.31 -17.46 0.06
N LYS A 133 -15.50 -17.81 -0.45
CA LYS A 133 -15.72 -18.97 -1.32
C LYS A 133 -15.75 -18.63 -2.81
N SER A 134 -15.85 -17.36 -3.14
CA SER A 134 -15.86 -16.86 -4.51
C SER A 134 -15.07 -15.57 -4.56
N ASP A 135 -14.08 -15.53 -5.44
CA ASP A 135 -13.24 -14.37 -5.67
C ASP A 135 -14.01 -13.21 -6.32
N ASN A 136 -13.81 -11.99 -5.84
CA ASN A 136 -14.39 -10.79 -6.44
C ASN A 136 -13.39 -10.20 -7.44
N VAL A 137 -13.75 -10.28 -8.71
CA VAL A 137 -12.90 -9.86 -9.83
C VAL A 137 -13.27 -8.49 -10.40
N THR A 138 -14.22 -7.79 -9.79
CA THR A 138 -14.90 -6.61 -10.37
C THR A 138 -14.73 -5.33 -9.56
N ILE A 139 -14.70 -5.41 -8.22
CA ILE A 139 -14.57 -4.24 -7.35
C ILE A 139 -13.27 -3.50 -7.63
N ALA A 140 -13.32 -2.16 -7.62
CA ALA A 140 -12.20 -1.27 -7.94
C ALA A 140 -11.60 -1.45 -9.36
N ARG A 141 -12.23 -2.27 -10.23
CA ARG A 141 -11.73 -2.56 -11.60
C ARG A 141 -12.70 -2.19 -12.69
N THR A 142 -13.98 -2.16 -12.35
CA THR A 142 -15.09 -1.88 -13.25
C THR A 142 -15.98 -0.84 -12.60
N LYS A 143 -16.70 -0.06 -13.41
CA LYS A 143 -17.81 0.73 -12.89
C LYS A 143 -18.90 -0.21 -12.41
N GLN A 144 -19.34 -0.03 -11.16
CA GLN A 144 -20.56 -0.69 -10.72
C GLN A 144 -21.72 -0.02 -11.46
N LYS A 145 -22.59 -0.82 -12.08
CA LYS A 145 -23.84 -0.28 -12.61
C LYS A 145 -24.70 0.06 -11.41
N ASP A 146 -24.96 1.34 -11.19
CA ASP A 146 -26.04 1.77 -10.30
C ASP A 146 -27.32 1.15 -10.84
N PHE A 147 -27.75 0.05 -10.24
CA PHE A 147 -29.16 -0.32 -10.27
C PHE A 147 -29.85 0.72 -9.40
N ALA A 148 -30.10 1.91 -9.97
CA ALA A 148 -30.96 2.89 -9.36
C ALA A 148 -32.20 2.16 -8.88
N LYS A 149 -32.47 2.25 -7.57
CA LYS A 149 -33.67 1.72 -6.94
C LYS A 149 -34.86 2.28 -7.72
N VAL A 150 -35.46 1.45 -8.59
CA VAL A 150 -36.80 1.66 -9.17
C VAL A 150 -37.81 1.16 -8.15
#